data_AF-D2VQD1-F1
#
_entry.id   AF-D2VQD1-F1
#
_cell.length_a   1.000
_cell.length_b   1.000
_cell.length_c   1.000
_cell.angle_alpha   90.00
_cell.angle_beta   90.00
_cell.angle_gamma   90.00
#
_symmetry.space_group_name_H-M   'P 1'
#
loop_
_entity.id
_entity.type
_entity.pdbx_description
1 polymer ?
#
loop_
_entity_poly.entity_id
_entity_poly.type
_entity_poly.pdbx_seq_one_letter_code
_entity_poly.pdbx_strand_id
1 'polypeptide(L)'
;MCMGDIDAPLFIFAYGSVIWRPGFEYESSFSGFIKGFRRRFWLEDLFHRGQPNQEGRTLTIIRENDYQKVLKEKSNKPICSCQYQNFAHKSSLQHDINSKSEDMDEEIVWGTCYKVSFENAERVMKDLDYRELVAGYQKTSVKVYVSDTIAVCQNAIVYYFDPFVNREQPKKCPFIGPENICCSSKHIARAFGHSGPNRDYLYRLQEYLPVSDHYVDTLVHHVRALESHYPMNCSILEVLRKGEEKGSILVDQGATSALSQRCKNLLACGITKLIGEFERDDIVTIRDCNSRKIIAKGFSNFNSKEIAQMQGKNLKTLLMENKVTSITSHNNTTTLTTICNTSTNATSNHVIHHPTEVISKSRMILL
;
A
#
# COMPACT_ATOMS: atom_id res chain seq x y z
N MET A 1 -1.18 -14.91 30.67
CA MET A 1 -0.30 -15.84 29.91
C MET A 1 1.04 -15.87 30.63
N CYS A 2 1.52 -17.08 30.91
CA CYS A 2 2.77 -17.34 31.64
C CYS A 2 4.00 -16.93 30.82
N MET A 3 5.06 -16.51 31.52
CA MET A 3 6.40 -16.15 31.01
C MET A 3 7.17 -17.38 30.52
N GLY A 4 6.69 -18.05 29.45
CA GLY A 4 7.10 -19.42 29.11
C GLY A 4 7.85 -19.67 27.81
N ASP A 5 7.87 -18.75 26.83
CA ASP A 5 8.51 -19.00 25.52
C ASP A 5 9.44 -17.85 25.16
N ILE A 6 10.56 -17.73 25.87
CA ILE A 6 11.61 -16.76 25.55
C ILE A 6 12.41 -17.20 24.30
N ASP A 7 12.25 -18.42 23.78
CA ASP A 7 13.07 -18.92 22.66
C ASP A 7 12.30 -19.13 21.33
N ALA A 8 11.00 -18.82 21.28
CA ALA A 8 10.23 -18.97 20.05
C ALA A 8 10.41 -17.75 19.12
N PRO A 9 10.79 -17.93 17.84
CA PRO A 9 10.93 -16.82 16.91
C PRO A 9 9.60 -16.08 16.71
N LEU A 10 9.66 -14.75 16.71
CA LEU A 10 8.50 -13.90 16.47
C LEU A 10 8.12 -13.92 14.99
N PHE A 11 6.86 -14.21 14.71
CA PHE A 11 6.29 -14.11 13.37
C PHE A 11 5.17 -13.07 13.32
N ILE A 12 5.18 -12.21 12.30
CA ILE A 12 4.13 -11.22 12.04
C ILE A 12 3.45 -11.55 10.71
N PHE A 13 2.13 -11.74 10.73
CA PHE A 13 1.34 -11.94 9.52
C PHE A 13 0.73 -10.62 9.02
N ALA A 14 1.06 -10.25 7.80
CA ALA A 14 0.63 -9.03 7.12
C ALA A 14 -0.39 -9.34 6.03
N TYR A 15 -1.53 -8.63 6.04
CA TYR A 15 -2.59 -8.76 5.03
C TYR A 15 -2.92 -7.45 4.28
N GLY A 16 -2.29 -6.33 4.67
CA GLY A 16 -2.52 -4.98 4.13
C GLY A 16 -1.20 -4.30 3.73
N SER A 17 -1.03 -3.01 4.04
CA SER A 17 0.16 -2.24 3.65
C SER A 17 1.48 -2.81 4.14
N VAL A 18 1.47 -3.54 5.27
CA VAL A 18 2.65 -4.21 5.81
C VAL A 18 3.22 -5.25 4.84
N ILE A 19 2.45 -5.72 3.84
CA ILE A 19 2.96 -6.59 2.77
C ILE A 19 4.05 -5.90 1.94
N TRP A 20 3.89 -4.62 1.59
CA TRP A 20 4.88 -3.88 0.78
C TRP A 20 5.67 -2.83 1.56
N ARG A 21 5.19 -2.47 2.76
CA ARG A 21 5.81 -1.50 3.66
C ARG A 21 5.78 -2.04 5.10
N PRO A 22 6.65 -2.99 5.44
CA PRO A 22 6.68 -3.59 6.78
C PRO A 22 6.89 -2.54 7.86
N GLY A 23 7.85 -1.63 7.67
CA GLY A 23 8.21 -0.60 8.64
C GLY A 23 8.92 -1.16 9.87
N PHE A 24 9.52 -2.35 9.76
CA PHE A 24 10.32 -3.00 10.79
C PHE A 24 11.35 -3.95 10.17
N GLU A 25 12.38 -4.31 10.94
CA GLU A 25 13.41 -5.26 10.52
C GLU A 25 12.95 -6.71 10.70
N TYR A 26 13.30 -7.57 9.74
CA TYR A 26 12.96 -8.99 9.74
C TYR A 26 14.08 -9.81 9.08
N GLU A 27 14.21 -11.09 9.44
CA GLU A 27 15.21 -12.01 8.91
C GLU A 27 14.81 -12.60 7.55
N SER A 28 13.55 -12.99 7.43
CA SER A 28 13.01 -13.64 6.24
C SER A 28 11.50 -13.43 6.16
N SER A 29 10.93 -13.63 4.98
CA SER A 29 9.49 -13.60 4.76
C SER A 29 9.05 -14.68 3.77
N PHE A 30 7.79 -15.08 3.86
CA PHE A 30 7.18 -16.01 2.92
C PHE A 30 5.69 -15.69 2.74
N SER A 31 5.15 -16.00 1.57
CA SER A 31 3.71 -15.89 1.29
C SER A 31 2.96 -17.07 1.89
N GLY A 32 1.79 -16.80 2.46
CA GLY A 32 0.92 -17.83 3.03
C GLY A 32 -0.47 -17.26 3.32
N PHE A 33 -1.36 -18.08 3.87
CA PHE A 33 -2.71 -17.66 4.23
C PHE A 33 -3.08 -18.05 5.65
N ILE A 34 -4.04 -17.32 6.21
CA ILE A 34 -4.69 -17.62 7.49
C ILE A 34 -6.14 -18.01 7.23
N LYS A 35 -6.73 -18.84 8.12
CA LYS A 35 -8.12 -19.31 8.04
C LYS A 35 -9.02 -18.58 9.04
N GLY A 36 -10.32 -18.51 8.78
CA GLY A 36 -11.33 -17.96 9.69
C GLY A 36 -11.42 -16.44 9.70
N PHE A 37 -10.90 -15.78 8.66
CA PHE A 37 -10.94 -14.33 8.51
C PHE A 37 -11.40 -13.93 7.11
N ARG A 38 -12.02 -12.74 7.01
CA ARG A 38 -12.33 -12.08 5.74
C ARG A 38 -11.68 -10.72 5.66
N ARG A 39 -11.09 -10.44 4.51
CA ARG A 39 -10.55 -9.13 4.15
C ARG A 39 -11.65 -8.18 3.67
N ARG A 40 -11.74 -6.96 4.23
CA ARG A 40 -12.70 -5.93 3.80
C ARG A 40 -12.14 -4.51 3.90
N PHE A 41 -12.50 -3.63 2.96
CA PHE A 41 -12.25 -2.18 2.99
C PHE A 41 -13.29 -1.46 3.86
N TRP A 42 -13.41 -1.87 5.12
CA TRP A 42 -14.45 -1.40 6.04
C TRP A 42 -13.93 -0.51 7.17
N LEU A 43 -12.71 0.02 7.02
CA LEU A 43 -12.19 1.06 7.90
C LEU A 43 -12.21 2.40 7.18
N GLU A 44 -12.76 3.40 7.84
CA GLU A 44 -12.67 4.80 7.47
C GLU A 44 -11.26 5.33 7.75
N ASP A 45 -10.72 6.10 6.80
CA ASP A 45 -9.43 6.76 6.94
C ASP A 45 -9.56 8.25 6.63
N LEU A 46 -9.31 9.07 7.64
CA LEU A 46 -9.45 10.53 7.58
C LEU A 46 -8.10 11.25 7.44
N PHE A 47 -6.99 10.52 7.29
CA PHE A 47 -5.66 11.12 7.28
C PHE A 47 -4.72 10.55 6.22
N HIS A 48 -4.51 9.23 6.19
CA HIS A 48 -3.50 8.63 5.30
C HIS A 48 -4.02 8.52 3.87
N ARG A 49 -5.24 7.97 3.70
CA ARG A 49 -5.88 7.77 2.40
C ARG A 49 -7.14 8.61 2.20
N GLY A 50 -7.50 9.42 3.18
CA GLY A 50 -8.57 10.40 3.07
C GLY A 50 -8.31 11.66 3.88
N GLN A 51 -9.35 12.48 4.00
CA GLN A 51 -9.39 13.72 4.77
C GLN A 51 -10.73 13.82 5.50
N PRO A 52 -10.87 14.67 6.54
CA PRO A 52 -12.13 14.81 7.28
C PRO A 52 -13.36 15.16 6.44
N ASN A 53 -13.19 15.81 5.28
CA ASN A 53 -14.26 16.15 4.34
C ASN A 53 -14.35 15.19 3.13
N GLN A 54 -13.42 14.24 3.02
CA GLN A 54 -13.31 13.31 1.90
C GLN A 54 -12.64 12.01 2.38
N GLU A 55 -13.42 11.25 3.13
CA GLU A 55 -13.00 10.02 3.80
C GLU A 55 -12.52 8.97 2.81
N GLY A 56 -11.41 8.31 3.16
CA GLY A 56 -10.93 7.11 2.50
C GLY A 56 -11.58 5.85 3.09
N ARG A 57 -11.26 4.72 2.44
CA ARG A 57 -11.47 3.37 2.93
C ARG A 57 -10.14 2.63 2.93
N THR A 58 -9.80 2.04 4.06
CA THR A 58 -8.63 1.17 4.23
C THR A 58 -9.06 -0.23 4.65
N LEU A 59 -8.10 -1.14 4.56
CA LEU A 59 -8.32 -2.56 4.75
C LEU A 59 -8.31 -2.94 6.23
N THR A 60 -9.15 -3.89 6.59
CA THR A 60 -8.96 -4.75 7.76
C THR A 60 -9.26 -6.20 7.39
N ILE A 61 -8.85 -7.13 8.25
CA ILE A 61 -9.50 -8.44 8.34
C ILE A 61 -10.48 -8.47 9.50
N ILE A 62 -11.50 -9.32 9.39
CA ILE A 62 -12.55 -9.52 10.39
C ILE A 62 -12.68 -11.03 10.57
N ARG A 63 -12.82 -11.50 11.81
CA ARG A 63 -13.09 -12.92 12.06
C ARG A 63 -14.42 -13.31 11.42
N GLU A 64 -14.52 -14.52 10.87
CA GLU A 64 -15.72 -14.93 10.15
C GLU A 64 -16.99 -14.86 11.02
N ASN A 65 -16.90 -15.30 12.27
CA ASN A 65 -17.98 -15.17 13.25
C ASN A 65 -18.47 -13.73 13.42
N ASP A 66 -17.55 -12.77 13.45
CA ASP A 66 -17.86 -11.37 13.68
C ASP A 66 -18.38 -10.71 12.39
N TYR A 67 -17.86 -11.10 11.24
CA TYR A 67 -18.38 -10.74 9.92
C TYR A 67 -19.86 -11.15 9.78
N GLN A 68 -20.20 -12.40 10.11
CA GLN A 68 -21.57 -12.91 10.05
C GLN A 68 -22.52 -12.17 11.01
N LYS A 69 -22.06 -11.83 12.22
CA LYS A 69 -22.84 -11.00 13.16
C LYS A 69 -23.08 -9.59 12.60
N VAL A 70 -22.04 -8.95 12.06
CA VAL A 70 -22.11 -7.62 11.45
C VAL A 70 -23.11 -7.59 10.29
N LEU A 71 -23.17 -8.64 9.46
CA LEU A 71 -24.18 -8.78 8.40
C LEU A 71 -25.60 -8.90 8.95
N LYS A 72 -25.81 -9.73 9.99
CA LYS A 72 -27.12 -9.95 10.63
C LYS A 72 -27.67 -8.69 11.31
N GLU A 73 -26.81 -7.85 11.90
CA GLU A 73 -27.27 -6.60 12.53
C GLU A 73 -27.73 -5.56 11.50
N LYS A 74 -27.13 -5.51 10.31
CA LYS A 74 -27.50 -4.55 9.25
C LYS A 74 -28.57 -5.03 8.27
N SER A 75 -28.97 -6.31 8.27
CA SER A 75 -30.11 -6.78 7.45
C SER A 75 -31.43 -6.07 7.79
N ASN A 76 -31.49 -5.35 8.91
CA ASN A 76 -32.63 -4.53 9.34
C ASN A 76 -32.58 -3.06 8.88
N LYS A 77 -31.57 -2.64 8.10
CA LYS A 77 -31.46 -1.30 7.51
C LYS A 77 -31.31 -1.40 5.99
N PRO A 78 -31.89 -0.48 5.20
CA PRO A 78 -31.76 -0.52 3.75
C PRO A 78 -30.29 -0.42 3.35
N ILE A 79 -29.77 -1.48 2.73
CA ILE A 79 -28.48 -1.45 2.04
C ILE A 79 -28.59 -0.39 0.95
N CYS A 80 -27.59 0.50 0.84
CA CYS A 80 -27.60 1.62 -0.11
C CYS A 80 -28.11 1.17 -1.49
N SER A 81 -29.20 1.80 -1.94
CA SER A 81 -29.91 1.57 -3.20
C SER A 81 -29.14 2.04 -4.43
N CYS A 82 -27.80 2.11 -4.36
CA CYS A 82 -26.95 2.56 -5.44
C CYS A 82 -27.05 1.63 -6.66
N GLN A 83 -28.07 1.91 -7.46
CA GLN A 83 -28.38 1.37 -8.76
C GLN A 83 -27.31 1.83 -9.78
N TYR A 84 -26.13 1.20 -9.78
CA TYR A 84 -25.29 1.22 -10.98
C TYR A 84 -25.85 0.16 -11.94
N GLN A 85 -26.87 0.56 -12.70
CA GLN A 85 -27.78 -0.29 -13.48
C GLN A 85 -27.13 -1.10 -14.63
N ASN A 86 -25.84 -0.97 -14.90
CA ASN A 86 -25.17 -1.66 -16.01
C ASN A 86 -24.20 -2.77 -15.60
N PHE A 87 -24.04 -3.06 -14.31
CA PHE A 87 -23.31 -4.24 -13.85
C PHE A 87 -24.28 -5.17 -13.13
N ALA A 88 -24.76 -6.18 -13.86
CA ALA A 88 -25.57 -7.27 -13.34
C ALA A 88 -24.75 -8.21 -12.43
N HIS A 89 -24.10 -7.67 -11.40
CA HIS A 89 -23.74 -8.44 -10.22
C HIS A 89 -24.75 -8.06 -9.14
N LYS A 90 -25.84 -8.84 -9.06
CA LYS A 90 -26.65 -8.91 -7.83
C LYS A 90 -25.67 -8.98 -6.66
N SER A 91 -25.78 -8.00 -5.79
CA SER A 91 -24.82 -7.63 -4.74
C SER A 91 -24.11 -8.82 -4.10
N SER A 92 -22.78 -8.81 -4.11
CA SER A 92 -21.96 -9.80 -3.38
C SER A 92 -22.40 -9.88 -1.92
N LEU A 93 -22.82 -8.76 -1.32
CA LEU A 93 -23.34 -8.71 0.04
C LEU A 93 -24.64 -9.52 0.24
N GLN A 94 -25.54 -9.58 -0.76
CA GLN A 94 -26.76 -10.37 -0.65
C GLN A 94 -26.48 -11.86 -0.85
N HIS A 95 -25.48 -12.19 -1.68
CA HIS A 95 -24.95 -13.54 -1.75
C HIS A 95 -24.31 -13.95 -0.41
N ASP A 96 -23.48 -13.09 0.19
CA ASP A 96 -22.84 -13.33 1.49
C ASP A 96 -23.87 -13.47 2.63
N ILE A 97 -24.97 -12.68 2.61
CA ILE A 97 -26.10 -12.82 3.56
C ILE A 97 -26.82 -14.17 3.40
N ASN A 98 -26.88 -14.69 2.16
CA ASN A 98 -27.61 -15.91 1.83
C ASN A 98 -26.75 -17.18 1.88
N SER A 99 -25.41 -17.06 1.82
CA SER A 99 -24.49 -18.19 1.91
C SER A 99 -24.27 -18.59 3.37
N LYS A 100 -24.89 -19.69 3.78
CA LYS A 100 -24.48 -20.40 5.00
C LYS A 100 -23.23 -21.23 4.66
N SER A 101 -22.02 -20.69 4.83
CA SER A 101 -20.86 -21.58 4.95
C SER A 101 -20.96 -22.25 6.32
N GLU A 102 -21.25 -23.55 6.35
CA GLU A 102 -21.28 -24.35 7.59
C GLU A 102 -19.86 -24.62 8.11
N ASP A 103 -18.84 -24.45 7.25
CA ASP A 103 -17.43 -24.57 7.60
C ASP A 103 -16.76 -23.19 7.66
N MET A 104 -16.38 -22.77 8.87
CA MET A 104 -15.79 -21.46 9.14
C MET A 104 -14.30 -21.39 8.79
N ASP A 105 -13.67 -22.55 8.53
CA ASP A 105 -12.25 -22.67 8.19
C ASP A 105 -11.97 -22.55 6.67
N GLU A 106 -13.01 -22.46 5.84
CA GLU A 106 -12.90 -22.27 4.39
C GLU A 106 -12.50 -20.83 4.00
N GLU A 107 -12.81 -19.85 4.85
CA GLU A 107 -12.51 -18.45 4.56
C GLU A 107 -11.05 -18.14 4.87
N ILE A 108 -10.31 -17.81 3.80
CA ILE A 108 -8.88 -17.59 3.86
C ILE A 108 -8.48 -16.16 3.49
N VAL A 109 -7.42 -15.69 4.13
CA VAL A 109 -6.76 -14.43 3.75
C VAL A 109 -5.31 -14.71 3.42
N TRP A 110 -4.95 -14.51 2.16
CA TRP A 110 -3.56 -14.54 1.70
C TRP A 110 -2.80 -13.29 2.15
N GLY A 111 -1.53 -13.46 2.50
CA GLY A 111 -0.67 -12.38 2.97
C GLY A 111 0.80 -12.79 2.96
N THR A 112 1.59 -12.03 3.71
CA THR A 112 3.03 -12.28 3.91
C THR A 112 3.32 -12.47 5.39
N CYS A 113 4.03 -13.54 5.73
CA CYS A 113 4.50 -13.80 7.08
C CYS A 113 5.98 -13.40 7.18
N TYR A 114 6.31 -12.57 8.16
CA TYR A 114 7.66 -12.08 8.44
C TYR A 114 8.22 -12.75 9.68
N LYS A 115 9.40 -13.36 9.58
CA LYS A 115 10.17 -13.86 10.72
C LYS A 115 11.07 -12.74 11.25
N VAL A 116 10.90 -12.33 12.49
CA VAL A 116 11.72 -11.32 13.16
C VAL A 116 12.80 -12.04 13.97
N SER A 117 14.02 -11.50 13.95
CA SER A 117 15.12 -12.06 14.74
C SER A 117 14.83 -11.92 16.23
N PHE A 118 15.44 -12.78 17.05
CA PHE A 118 15.24 -12.74 18.50
C PHE A 118 15.64 -11.39 19.09
N GLU A 119 16.74 -10.81 18.60
CA GLU A 119 17.29 -9.53 19.07
C GLU A 119 16.36 -8.36 18.77
N ASN A 120 15.60 -8.43 17.67
CA ASN A 120 14.70 -7.37 17.23
C ASN A 120 13.26 -7.57 17.71
N ALA A 121 12.89 -8.76 18.20
CA ALA A 121 11.51 -9.13 18.50
C ALA A 121 10.81 -8.17 19.48
N GLU A 122 11.46 -7.81 20.59
CA GLU A 122 10.90 -6.92 21.60
C GLU A 122 10.63 -5.53 21.02
N ARG A 123 11.60 -4.97 20.30
CA ARG A 123 11.48 -3.64 19.67
C ARG A 123 10.37 -3.64 18.62
N VAL A 124 10.37 -4.62 17.71
CA VAL A 124 9.37 -4.69 16.64
C VAL A 124 7.97 -4.86 17.20
N MET A 125 7.77 -5.70 18.21
CA MET A 125 6.46 -5.83 18.87
C MET A 125 6.02 -4.53 19.52
N LYS A 126 6.92 -3.83 20.21
CA LYS A 126 6.61 -2.56 20.86
C LYS A 126 6.20 -1.48 19.86
N ASP A 127 6.94 -1.36 18.75
CA ASP A 127 6.68 -0.37 17.70
C ASP A 127 5.36 -0.68 16.97
N LEU A 128 5.10 -1.96 16.65
CA LEU A 128 3.83 -2.39 16.06
C LEU A 128 2.65 -2.21 17.01
N ASP A 129 2.80 -2.55 18.29
CA ASP A 129 1.75 -2.35 19.29
C ASP A 129 1.40 -0.87 19.42
N TYR A 130 2.40 0.02 19.49
CA TYR A 130 2.16 1.46 19.53
C TYR A 130 1.43 1.94 18.27
N ARG A 131 1.84 1.48 17.09
CA ARG A 131 1.25 1.88 15.81
C ARG A 131 -0.20 1.40 15.66
N GLU A 132 -0.47 0.13 15.95
CA GLU A 132 -1.73 -0.52 15.60
C GLU A 132 -2.76 -0.45 16.74
N LEU A 133 -2.35 -0.63 18.01
CA LEU A 133 -3.30 -0.61 19.14
C LEU A 133 -3.82 0.80 19.43
N VAL A 134 -3.00 1.84 19.22
CA VAL A 134 -3.45 3.24 19.30
C VAL A 134 -4.49 3.56 18.24
N ALA A 135 -4.39 2.92 17.06
CA ALA A 135 -5.38 3.02 15.99
C ALA A 135 -6.63 2.13 16.22
N GLY A 136 -6.70 1.41 17.34
CA GLY A 136 -7.86 0.61 17.75
C GLY A 136 -7.86 -0.83 17.24
N TYR A 137 -6.80 -1.30 16.59
CA TYR A 137 -6.65 -2.70 16.23
C TYR A 137 -6.49 -3.58 17.48
N GLN A 138 -6.89 -4.83 17.35
CA GLN A 138 -6.63 -5.91 18.28
C GLN A 138 -5.54 -6.81 17.70
N LYS A 139 -4.90 -7.65 18.52
CA LYS A 139 -3.96 -8.66 18.03
C LYS A 139 -4.31 -10.05 18.51
N THR A 140 -3.96 -11.06 17.72
CA THR A 140 -4.15 -12.47 18.08
C THR A 140 -3.09 -13.33 17.42
N SER A 141 -2.94 -14.57 17.89
CA SER A 141 -2.03 -15.57 17.31
C SER A 141 -2.79 -16.42 16.31
N VAL A 142 -2.22 -16.67 15.15
CA VAL A 142 -2.80 -17.47 14.06
C VAL A 142 -1.79 -18.46 13.48
N LYS A 143 -2.33 -19.55 12.94
CA LYS A 143 -1.56 -20.47 12.10
C LYS A 143 -1.48 -19.92 10.68
N VAL A 144 -0.30 -19.98 10.07
CA VAL A 144 -0.06 -19.60 8.67
C VAL A 144 0.20 -20.83 7.83
N TYR A 145 -0.59 -20.97 6.78
CA TYR A 145 -0.61 -22.10 5.86
C TYR A 145 0.02 -21.74 4.52
N VAL A 146 0.67 -22.71 3.88
CA VAL A 146 1.14 -22.61 2.48
C VAL A 146 0.35 -23.53 1.54
N SER A 147 -0.37 -24.49 2.12
CA SER A 147 -1.38 -25.33 1.48
C SER A 147 -2.44 -25.67 2.53
N ASP A 148 -3.59 -26.22 2.10
CA ASP A 148 -4.73 -26.49 2.98
C ASP A 148 -4.40 -27.37 4.19
N THR A 149 -3.36 -28.20 4.05
CA THR A 149 -2.92 -29.18 5.05
C THR A 149 -1.61 -28.81 5.76
N ILE A 150 -0.84 -27.84 5.25
CA ILE A 150 0.50 -27.53 5.74
C ILE A 150 0.52 -26.14 6.39
N ALA A 151 0.49 -26.12 7.72
CA ALA A 151 0.78 -24.95 8.54
C ALA A 151 2.29 -24.85 8.83
N VAL A 152 2.96 -23.87 8.23
CA VAL A 152 4.41 -23.65 8.38
C VAL A 152 4.76 -22.77 9.57
N CYS A 153 3.81 -21.99 10.08
CA CYS A 153 3.96 -21.22 11.30
C CYS A 153 2.73 -21.45 12.19
N GLN A 154 2.93 -21.79 13.46
CA GLN A 154 1.83 -22.09 14.38
C GLN A 154 1.33 -20.85 15.14
N ASN A 155 2.20 -19.85 15.33
CA ASN A 155 1.96 -18.73 16.23
C ASN A 155 2.40 -17.38 15.62
N ALA A 156 1.87 -17.02 14.46
CA ALA A 156 2.09 -15.70 13.89
C ALA A 156 1.14 -14.69 14.55
N ILE A 157 1.66 -13.52 14.92
CA ILE A 157 0.85 -12.40 15.39
C ILE A 157 0.20 -11.71 14.19
N VAL A 158 -1.11 -11.50 14.26
CA VAL A 158 -1.86 -10.69 13.30
C VAL A 158 -2.63 -9.60 14.04
N TYR A 159 -2.60 -8.37 13.51
CA TYR A 159 -3.37 -7.25 14.00
C TYR A 159 -4.65 -7.11 13.20
N TYR A 160 -5.83 -7.18 13.79
CA TYR A 160 -7.13 -7.13 13.11
C TYR A 160 -8.06 -6.15 13.80
N PHE A 161 -9.03 -5.60 13.08
CA PHE A 161 -10.02 -4.73 13.70
C PHE A 161 -11.20 -5.58 14.22
N ASP A 162 -11.49 -5.46 15.52
CA ASP A 162 -12.67 -6.07 16.13
C ASP A 162 -13.84 -5.07 16.03
N PRO A 163 -14.91 -5.39 15.28
CA PRO A 163 -16.02 -4.47 15.07
C PRO A 163 -16.91 -4.25 16.29
N PHE A 164 -16.69 -4.98 17.40
CA PHE A 164 -17.51 -4.92 18.62
C PHE A 164 -16.79 -4.26 19.81
N VAL A 165 -15.46 -4.34 19.89
CA VAL A 165 -14.68 -3.80 21.01
C VAL A 165 -14.72 -2.26 21.08
N ASN A 166 -14.89 -1.56 19.95
CA ASN A 166 -14.80 -0.09 19.90
C ASN A 166 -16.15 0.63 19.71
N ARG A 167 -17.28 -0.08 19.74
CA ARG A 167 -18.60 0.52 19.46
C ARG A 167 -19.05 1.55 20.48
N GLU A 168 -18.63 1.38 21.74
CA GLU A 168 -19.02 2.28 22.84
C GLU A 168 -18.25 3.61 22.82
N GLN A 169 -17.21 3.74 21.97
CA GLN A 169 -16.49 4.99 21.72
C GLN A 169 -16.62 5.40 20.24
N PRO A 170 -17.82 5.78 19.77
CA PRO A 170 -18.09 6.02 18.35
C PRO A 170 -17.24 7.12 17.71
N LYS A 171 -16.71 8.08 18.49
CA LYS A 171 -15.78 9.11 18.00
C LYS A 171 -14.37 8.58 17.68
N LYS A 172 -14.07 7.31 17.97
CA LYS A 172 -12.77 6.66 17.78
C LYS A 172 -12.83 5.33 17.01
N CYS A 173 -14.02 4.91 16.57
CA CYS A 173 -14.17 3.65 15.85
C CYS A 173 -14.20 3.90 14.34
N PRO A 174 -13.10 3.64 13.59
CA PRO A 174 -13.11 3.80 12.14
C PRO A 174 -13.94 2.73 11.41
N PHE A 175 -14.56 1.78 12.10
CA PHE A 175 -15.30 0.69 11.44
C PHE A 175 -16.64 1.15 10.88
N ILE A 176 -16.80 1.06 9.55
CA ILE A 176 -18.03 1.48 8.83
C ILE A 176 -18.84 0.31 8.27
N GLY A 177 -18.36 -0.92 8.50
CA GLY A 177 -18.94 -2.14 7.95
C GLY A 177 -20.38 -2.46 8.43
N PRO A 178 -21.10 -3.32 7.70
CA PRO A 178 -20.81 -3.71 6.33
C PRO A 178 -21.08 -2.55 5.37
N GLU A 179 -20.25 -2.45 4.33
CA GLU A 179 -20.39 -1.52 3.21
C GLU A 179 -20.28 -2.31 1.90
N ASN A 180 -21.13 -1.98 0.92
CA ASN A 180 -21.13 -2.67 -0.36
C ASN A 180 -20.00 -2.16 -1.28
N ILE A 181 -19.62 -2.96 -2.27
CA ILE A 181 -18.53 -2.64 -3.21
C ILE A 181 -18.77 -1.30 -3.91
N CYS A 182 -20.00 -0.97 -4.31
CA CYS A 182 -20.31 0.28 -5.02
C CYS A 182 -20.02 1.53 -4.16
N CYS A 183 -20.45 1.53 -2.90
CA CYS A 183 -20.16 2.59 -1.93
C CYS A 183 -18.67 2.70 -1.67
N SER A 184 -18.00 1.59 -1.32
CA SER A 184 -16.55 1.59 -1.07
C SER A 184 -15.78 2.07 -2.30
N SER A 185 -16.18 1.65 -3.50
CA SER A 185 -15.52 2.07 -4.76
C SER A 185 -15.59 3.57 -4.99
N LYS A 186 -16.74 4.20 -4.70
CA LYS A 186 -16.89 5.67 -4.84
C LYS A 186 -15.98 6.42 -3.88
N HIS A 187 -15.89 5.98 -2.63
CA HIS A 187 -14.97 6.58 -1.65
C HIS A 187 -13.51 6.38 -2.08
N ILE A 188 -13.11 5.16 -2.42
CA ILE A 188 -11.74 4.85 -2.84
C ILE A 188 -11.33 5.59 -4.11
N ALA A 189 -12.24 5.70 -5.09
CA ALA A 189 -11.95 6.36 -6.37
C ALA A 189 -11.67 7.85 -6.20
N ARG A 190 -12.40 8.53 -5.30
CA ARG A 190 -12.29 9.98 -5.10
C ARG A 190 -11.30 10.36 -3.99
N ALA A 191 -11.12 9.55 -2.95
CA ALA A 191 -10.39 9.96 -1.75
C ALA A 191 -8.86 10.05 -1.96
N PHE A 192 -8.25 11.00 -1.24
CA PHE A 192 -6.81 11.16 -1.13
C PHE A 192 -6.46 11.67 0.26
N GLY A 193 -5.31 11.25 0.78
CA GLY A 193 -4.80 11.73 2.07
C GLY A 193 -3.32 12.04 2.01
N HIS A 194 -2.71 12.16 3.19
CA HIS A 194 -1.28 12.43 3.36
C HIS A 194 -0.39 11.42 2.63
N SER A 195 -0.80 10.14 2.56
CA SER A 195 -0.08 9.06 1.88
C SER A 195 -0.45 8.92 0.40
N GLY A 196 -1.19 9.88 -0.15
CA GLY A 196 -1.63 9.92 -1.55
C GLY A 196 -3.05 9.38 -1.79
N PRO A 197 -3.40 9.12 -3.06
CA PRO A 197 -4.74 8.63 -3.44
C PRO A 197 -5.10 7.32 -2.75
N ASN A 198 -6.38 7.14 -2.44
CA ASN A 198 -6.86 5.91 -1.83
C ASN A 198 -6.85 4.74 -2.82
N ARG A 199 -7.22 4.98 -4.09
CA ARG A 199 -7.14 3.96 -5.15
C ARG A 199 -5.74 3.37 -5.31
N ASP A 200 -4.69 4.12 -4.98
CA ASP A 200 -3.33 3.61 -5.07
C ASP A 200 -3.04 2.52 -4.05
N TYR A 201 -3.59 2.66 -2.84
CA TYR A 201 -3.53 1.63 -1.81
C TYR A 201 -4.23 0.34 -2.29
N LEU A 202 -5.41 0.46 -2.90
CA LEU A 202 -6.16 -0.68 -3.43
C LEU A 202 -5.39 -1.42 -4.53
N TYR A 203 -4.83 -0.68 -5.50
CA TYR A 203 -4.11 -1.31 -6.61
C TYR A 203 -2.79 -1.94 -6.15
N ARG A 204 -2.10 -1.36 -5.16
CA ARG A 204 -0.91 -1.99 -4.56
C ARG A 204 -1.28 -3.27 -3.84
N LEU A 205 -2.40 -3.27 -3.11
CA LEU A 205 -2.88 -4.49 -2.49
C LEU A 205 -3.09 -5.59 -3.55
N GLN A 206 -3.77 -5.29 -4.66
CA GLN A 206 -3.92 -6.26 -5.75
C GLN A 206 -2.57 -6.75 -6.30
N GLU A 207 -1.62 -5.83 -6.51
CA GLU A 207 -0.29 -6.14 -7.08
C GLU A 207 0.58 -7.02 -6.18
N TYR A 208 0.55 -6.77 -4.87
CA TYR A 208 1.42 -7.43 -3.90
C TYR A 208 0.81 -8.68 -3.27
N LEU A 209 -0.47 -8.97 -3.53
CA LEU A 209 -1.06 -10.22 -3.07
C LEU A 209 -0.48 -11.40 -3.87
N PRO A 210 -0.12 -12.51 -3.20
CA PRO A 210 0.49 -13.66 -3.88
C PRO A 210 -0.51 -14.41 -4.77
N VAL A 211 -1.81 -14.25 -4.50
CA VAL A 211 -2.91 -14.88 -5.22
C VAL A 211 -4.03 -13.86 -5.40
N SER A 212 -4.76 -13.97 -6.50
CA SER A 212 -5.98 -13.19 -6.78
C SER A 212 -6.98 -13.32 -5.62
N ASP A 213 -7.50 -12.18 -5.18
CA ASP A 213 -8.51 -12.06 -4.14
C ASP A 213 -9.76 -11.48 -4.81
N HIS A 214 -10.81 -12.29 -4.92
CA HIS A 214 -12.01 -11.93 -5.67
C HIS A 214 -12.66 -10.62 -5.19
N TYR A 215 -12.65 -10.36 -3.87
CA TYR A 215 -13.20 -9.13 -3.31
C TYR A 215 -12.35 -7.92 -3.71
N VAL A 216 -11.02 -8.03 -3.58
CA VAL A 216 -10.09 -6.97 -3.98
C VAL A 216 -10.17 -6.71 -5.49
N ASP A 217 -10.19 -7.75 -6.32
CA ASP A 217 -10.24 -7.64 -7.77
C ASP A 217 -11.54 -7.00 -8.26
N THR A 218 -12.67 -7.38 -7.65
CA THR A 218 -13.96 -6.75 -7.93
C THR A 218 -13.93 -5.28 -7.54
N LEU A 219 -13.39 -4.94 -6.38
CA LEU A 219 -13.27 -3.55 -5.93
C LEU A 219 -12.36 -2.73 -6.88
N VAL A 220 -11.24 -3.31 -7.34
CA VAL A 220 -10.34 -2.69 -8.34
C VAL A 220 -11.09 -2.41 -9.64
N HIS A 221 -11.84 -3.39 -10.13
CA HIS A 221 -12.62 -3.24 -11.36
C HIS A 221 -13.60 -2.06 -11.28
N HIS A 222 -14.36 -1.98 -10.18
CA HIS A 222 -15.32 -0.90 -9.96
C HIS A 222 -14.63 0.46 -9.77
N VAL A 223 -13.51 0.53 -9.05
CA VAL A 223 -12.76 1.78 -8.88
C VAL A 223 -12.19 2.29 -10.21
N ARG A 224 -11.64 1.39 -11.04
CA ARG A 224 -11.14 1.75 -12.39
C ARG A 224 -12.23 2.32 -13.28
N ALA A 225 -13.45 1.77 -13.23
CA ALA A 225 -14.60 2.28 -13.97
C ALA A 225 -15.02 3.71 -13.55
N LEU A 226 -14.72 4.11 -12.32
CA LEU A 226 -15.06 5.42 -11.78
C LEU A 226 -13.97 6.48 -11.99
N GLU A 227 -12.78 6.12 -12.46
CA GLU A 227 -11.66 7.08 -12.57
C GLU A 227 -11.91 8.23 -13.56
N SER A 228 -12.69 8.00 -14.61
CA SER A 228 -13.09 9.06 -15.55
C SER A 228 -14.04 10.07 -14.91
N HIS A 229 -14.85 9.63 -13.93
CA HIS A 229 -15.81 10.46 -13.21
C HIS A 229 -15.17 11.19 -12.03
N TYR A 230 -14.10 10.61 -11.45
CA TYR A 230 -13.30 11.21 -10.40
C TYR A 230 -11.85 11.38 -10.88
N PRO A 231 -11.60 12.28 -11.86
CA PRO A 231 -10.25 12.61 -12.25
C PRO A 231 -9.54 13.19 -11.01
N MET A 232 -8.33 12.70 -10.73
CA MET A 232 -7.56 13.24 -9.62
C MET A 232 -7.05 14.62 -10.00
N ASN A 233 -7.70 15.65 -9.46
CA ASN A 233 -7.20 17.03 -9.46
C ASN A 233 -6.20 17.29 -8.33
N CYS A 234 -5.84 16.26 -7.55
CA CYS A 234 -4.69 16.30 -6.67
C CYS A 234 -3.46 16.37 -7.56
N SER A 235 -2.92 17.57 -7.78
CA SER A 235 -1.61 17.65 -8.40
C SER A 235 -0.66 16.88 -7.48
N ILE A 236 -0.02 15.83 -8.02
CA ILE A 236 1.07 15.13 -7.33
C ILE A 236 2.09 16.14 -6.78
N LEU A 237 2.23 17.28 -7.49
CA LEU A 237 2.97 18.46 -7.10
C LEU A 237 2.51 19.05 -5.76
N GLU A 238 1.22 19.17 -5.46
CA GLU A 238 0.74 19.65 -4.17
C GLU A 238 1.07 18.69 -3.03
N VAL A 239 0.95 17.38 -3.25
CA VAL A 239 1.32 16.37 -2.24
C VAL A 239 2.82 16.40 -1.99
N LEU A 240 3.63 16.46 -3.06
CA LEU A 240 5.08 16.59 -2.95
C LEU A 240 5.50 17.94 -2.34
N ARG A 241 4.76 19.02 -2.59
CA ARG A 241 5.07 20.35 -2.03
C ARG A 241 4.80 20.40 -0.53
N LYS A 242 3.69 19.83 -0.07
CA LYS A 242 3.28 19.85 1.34
C LYS A 242 3.90 18.71 2.16
N GLY A 243 4.29 17.63 1.51
CA GLY A 243 4.77 16.42 2.16
C GLY A 243 6.21 16.53 2.68
N GLU A 244 6.42 15.90 3.82
CA GLU A 244 7.71 15.87 4.53
C GLU A 244 8.72 15.00 3.80
N GLU A 245 9.93 15.52 3.60
CA GLU A 245 11.04 14.78 2.99
C GLU A 245 11.68 13.86 4.01
N LYS A 246 11.62 12.54 3.78
CA LYS A 246 12.23 11.54 4.69
C LYS A 246 13.70 11.26 4.36
N GLY A 247 14.14 11.57 3.15
CA GLY A 247 15.54 11.35 2.75
C GLY A 247 15.93 12.00 1.43
N SER A 248 17.19 11.79 1.06
CA SER A 248 17.74 12.22 -0.22
C SER A 248 18.62 11.16 -0.87
N ILE A 249 18.57 11.10 -2.19
CA ILE A 249 19.43 10.26 -3.04
C ILE A 249 20.42 11.19 -3.74
N LEU A 250 21.72 11.05 -3.45
CA LEU A 250 22.77 11.76 -4.16
C LEU A 250 23.12 11.03 -5.45
N VAL A 251 23.21 11.77 -6.54
CA VAL A 251 23.52 11.25 -7.87
C VAL A 251 24.71 11.94 -8.50
N ASP A 252 25.44 11.23 -9.35
CA ASP A 252 26.57 11.80 -10.09
C ASP A 252 26.12 12.79 -11.19
N GLN A 253 27.08 13.49 -11.80
CA GLN A 253 26.80 14.47 -12.84
C GLN A 253 26.12 13.87 -14.08
N GLY A 254 26.40 12.60 -14.40
CA GLY A 254 25.80 11.90 -15.54
C GLY A 254 24.32 11.64 -15.32
N ALA A 255 23.97 11.18 -14.11
CA ALA A 255 22.60 11.02 -13.65
C ALA A 255 21.88 12.37 -13.50
N THR A 256 22.50 13.39 -12.91
CA THR A 256 21.95 14.75 -12.84
C THR A 256 21.56 15.26 -14.23
N SER A 257 22.45 15.09 -15.21
CA SER A 257 22.20 15.52 -16.60
C SER A 257 21.11 14.69 -17.28
N ALA A 258 21.08 13.38 -17.06
CA ALA A 258 20.06 12.50 -17.62
C ALA A 258 18.65 12.82 -17.09
N LEU A 259 18.54 13.12 -15.79
CA LEU A 259 17.30 13.49 -15.13
C LEU A 259 16.85 14.90 -15.52
N SER A 260 17.78 15.85 -15.66
CA SER A 260 17.47 17.27 -15.92
C SER A 260 17.21 17.62 -17.39
N GLN A 261 17.68 16.82 -18.35
CA GLN A 261 17.65 17.19 -19.77
C GLN A 261 16.95 16.18 -20.67
N ARG A 262 16.86 14.91 -20.27
CA ARG A 262 16.46 13.83 -21.18
C ARG A 262 15.28 13.02 -20.72
N CYS A 263 14.71 13.36 -19.57
CA CYS A 263 13.60 12.63 -18.99
C CYS A 263 13.90 11.11 -19.02
N LYS A 264 15.11 10.72 -18.55
CA LYS A 264 15.57 9.32 -18.47
C LYS A 264 15.56 8.76 -17.06
N ASN A 265 15.37 7.44 -16.95
CA ASN A 265 15.38 6.69 -15.70
C ASN A 265 16.71 6.83 -14.95
N LEU A 266 16.68 7.01 -13.63
CA LEU A 266 17.90 6.94 -12.81
C LEU A 266 18.39 5.49 -12.71
N LEU A 267 19.56 5.21 -13.25
CA LEU A 267 20.21 3.91 -13.08
C LEU A 267 20.91 3.83 -11.72
N ALA A 268 20.94 2.62 -11.14
CA ALA A 268 21.58 2.38 -9.85
C ALA A 268 23.09 2.76 -9.82
N CYS A 269 23.77 2.66 -10.97
CA CYS A 269 25.17 3.09 -11.12
C CYS A 269 25.37 4.60 -10.95
N GLY A 270 24.33 5.42 -11.22
CA GLY A 270 24.38 6.86 -11.05
C GLY A 270 24.11 7.33 -9.62
N ILE A 271 23.75 6.41 -8.71
CA ILE A 271 23.53 6.71 -7.29
C ILE A 271 24.88 6.68 -6.57
N THR A 272 25.25 7.80 -5.97
CA THR A 272 26.56 7.97 -5.29
C THR A 272 26.46 7.84 -3.78
N LYS A 273 25.31 8.21 -3.19
CA LYS A 273 25.09 8.13 -1.74
C LYS A 273 23.61 8.28 -1.38
N LEU A 274 23.21 7.71 -0.25
CA LEU A 274 21.90 7.94 0.38
C LEU A 274 22.06 8.81 1.64
N ILE A 275 21.08 9.68 1.89
CA ILE A 275 20.98 10.52 3.08
C ILE A 275 19.62 10.27 3.72
N GLY A 276 19.63 9.97 5.02
CA GLY A 276 18.43 9.60 5.74
C GLY A 276 17.99 8.16 5.47
N GLU A 277 17.06 7.68 6.28
CA GLU A 277 16.39 6.40 6.10
C GLU A 277 14.96 6.65 5.67
N PHE A 278 14.51 5.92 4.67
CA PHE A 278 13.20 6.07 4.09
C PHE A 278 12.67 4.73 3.60
N GLU A 279 11.37 4.58 3.67
CA GLU A 279 10.62 3.41 3.23
C GLU A 279 10.01 3.64 1.84
N ARG A 280 9.43 2.58 1.27
CA ARG A 280 8.60 2.70 0.07
C ARG A 280 7.45 3.68 0.33
N ASP A 281 7.16 4.51 -0.67
CA ASP A 281 6.20 5.62 -0.66
C ASP A 281 6.56 6.81 0.24
N ASP A 282 7.76 6.85 0.81
CA ASP A 282 8.23 8.09 1.42
C ASP A 282 8.65 9.09 0.35
N ILE A 283 8.46 10.37 0.67
CA ILE A 283 8.88 11.47 -0.19
C ILE A 283 10.38 11.65 -0.02
N VAL A 284 11.11 11.52 -1.12
CA VAL A 284 12.56 11.67 -1.18
C VAL A 284 12.95 12.74 -2.19
N THR A 285 14.10 13.35 -1.98
CA THR A 285 14.69 14.28 -2.97
C THR A 285 15.89 13.65 -3.67
N ILE A 286 16.03 13.89 -4.96
CA ILE A 286 17.24 13.56 -5.71
C ILE A 286 18.10 14.82 -5.72
N ARG A 287 19.37 14.70 -5.33
CA ARG A 287 20.30 15.83 -5.25
C ARG A 287 21.58 15.51 -6.00
N ASP A 288 22.15 16.52 -6.63
CA ASP A 288 23.47 16.40 -7.23
C ASP A 288 24.53 16.17 -6.12
N CYS A 289 25.45 15.23 -6.33
CA CYS A 289 26.40 14.82 -5.28
C CYS A 289 27.37 15.94 -4.88
N ASN A 290 27.70 16.83 -5.82
CA ASN A 290 28.68 17.90 -5.64
C ASN A 290 28.02 19.17 -5.11
N SER A 291 27.04 19.69 -5.85
CA SER A 291 26.37 20.95 -5.55
C SER A 291 25.29 20.84 -4.48
N ARG A 292 24.84 19.61 -4.16
CA ARG A 292 23.71 19.31 -3.26
C ARG A 292 22.37 19.93 -3.66
N LYS A 293 22.28 20.51 -4.86
CA LYS A 293 21.07 21.08 -5.43
C LYS A 293 20.03 19.99 -5.64
N ILE A 294 18.77 20.28 -5.29
CA ILE A 294 17.63 19.39 -5.56
C ILE A 294 17.38 19.38 -7.07
N ILE A 295 17.45 18.18 -7.64
CA ILE A 295 17.17 17.90 -9.05
C ILE A 295 15.73 17.42 -9.22
N ALA A 296 15.25 16.59 -8.28
CA ALA A 296 13.90 16.05 -8.30
C ALA A 296 13.36 15.85 -6.87
N LYS A 297 12.04 15.76 -6.75
CA LYS A 297 11.35 15.34 -5.53
C LYS A 297 10.24 14.37 -5.94
N GLY A 298 10.09 13.25 -5.23
CA GLY A 298 9.16 12.19 -5.62
C GLY A 298 8.96 11.16 -4.53
N PHE A 299 8.08 10.20 -4.79
CA PHE A 299 7.88 9.04 -3.91
C PHE A 299 8.91 7.96 -4.24
N SER A 300 9.53 7.36 -3.23
CA SER A 300 10.45 6.25 -3.45
C SER A 300 9.69 4.94 -3.64
N ASN A 301 10.00 4.19 -4.70
CA ASN A 301 9.48 2.82 -4.86
C ASN A 301 10.30 1.77 -4.12
N PHE A 302 11.43 2.15 -3.51
CA PHE A 302 12.35 1.26 -2.79
C PHE A 302 12.65 1.86 -1.40
N ASN A 303 12.93 1.02 -0.41
CA ASN A 303 13.48 1.52 0.85
C ASN A 303 14.99 1.83 0.72
N SER A 304 15.54 2.58 1.68
CA SER A 304 16.95 3.00 1.66
C SER A 304 17.91 1.80 1.65
N LYS A 305 17.56 0.69 2.32
CA LYS A 305 18.39 -0.53 2.37
C LYS A 305 18.46 -1.24 1.02
N GLU A 306 17.34 -1.36 0.32
CA GLU A 306 17.26 -1.91 -1.05
C GLU A 306 18.08 -1.06 -2.03
N ILE A 307 17.97 0.26 -1.95
CA ILE A 307 18.76 1.15 -2.82
C ILE A 307 20.25 1.06 -2.50
N ALA A 308 20.63 0.98 -1.22
CA ALA A 308 22.03 0.83 -0.82
C ALA A 308 22.66 -0.45 -1.39
N GLN A 309 21.89 -1.54 -1.52
CA GLN A 309 22.36 -2.79 -2.12
C GLN A 309 22.55 -2.70 -3.64
N MET A 310 21.78 -1.84 -4.32
CA MET A 310 21.86 -1.59 -5.77
C MET A 310 22.89 -0.50 -6.13
N GLN A 311 23.21 0.38 -5.19
CA GLN A 311 24.07 1.56 -5.37
C GLN A 311 25.39 1.23 -6.08
N GLY A 312 25.70 1.98 -7.14
CA GLY A 312 26.96 1.85 -7.88
C GLY A 312 27.07 0.58 -8.74
N LYS A 313 26.08 -0.31 -8.71
CA LYS A 313 26.09 -1.54 -9.51
C LYS A 313 25.57 -1.31 -10.93
N ASN A 314 26.15 -2.02 -11.88
CA ASN A 314 25.64 -2.07 -13.25
C ASN A 314 24.65 -3.24 -13.42
N LEU A 315 23.89 -3.21 -14.52
CA LEU A 315 22.85 -4.21 -14.80
C LEU A 315 23.40 -5.65 -14.90
N LYS A 316 24.61 -5.85 -15.44
CA LYS A 316 25.23 -7.18 -15.55
C LYS A 316 25.52 -7.79 -14.17
N THR A 317 26.04 -6.98 -13.25
CA THR A 317 26.34 -7.42 -11.88
C THR A 317 25.07 -7.79 -11.11
N LEU A 318 24.00 -7.01 -11.27
CA LEU A 318 22.71 -7.27 -10.61
C LEU A 318 22.06 -8.58 -11.10
N LEU A 319 22.20 -8.90 -12.40
CA LEU A 319 21.68 -10.14 -12.99
C LEU A 319 22.48 -11.39 -12.59
N MET A 320 23.80 -11.27 -12.39
CA MET A 320 24.66 -12.41 -12.01
C MET A 320 24.54 -12.80 -10.53
N GLU A 321 24.13 -11.89 -9.65
CA GLU A 321 24.04 -12.14 -8.21
C GLU A 321 22.81 -12.97 -7.78
N ASN A 322 21.94 -13.45 -8.70
CA ASN A 322 20.74 -14.27 -8.40
C ASN A 322 19.84 -13.73 -7.26
N LYS A 323 19.87 -12.42 -7.01
CA LYS A 323 19.02 -11.74 -6.01
C LYS A 323 17.70 -11.22 -6.57
N VAL A 324 17.38 -11.57 -7.82
CA VAL A 324 16.11 -11.27 -8.49
C VAL A 324 15.49 -12.58 -8.99
N THR A 325 15.13 -13.47 -8.07
CA THR A 325 14.25 -14.59 -8.38
C THR A 325 12.81 -14.10 -8.36
N SER A 326 12.17 -14.16 -9.54
CA SER A 326 10.78 -13.80 -9.85
C SER A 326 10.36 -12.35 -9.58
N ILE A 327 10.98 -11.40 -10.27
CA ILE A 327 10.22 -10.26 -10.80
C ILE A 327 9.78 -10.70 -12.20
N THR A 328 8.49 -10.98 -12.37
CA THR A 328 7.85 -11.15 -13.67
C THR A 328 8.44 -10.14 -14.65
N SER A 329 8.98 -10.64 -15.76
CA SER A 329 9.61 -9.89 -16.84
C SER A 329 8.82 -8.64 -17.27
N HIS A 330 8.92 -7.54 -16.54
CA HIS A 330 8.60 -6.18 -16.95
C HIS A 330 9.51 -5.25 -16.14
N ASN A 331 10.65 -4.92 -16.75
CA ASN A 331 11.50 -3.76 -16.47
C ASN A 331 12.49 -3.86 -15.30
N ASN A 332 13.68 -4.42 -15.58
CA ASN A 332 14.92 -4.22 -14.79
C ASN A 332 15.47 -2.78 -14.89
N THR A 333 14.61 -1.78 -14.94
CA THR A 333 14.93 -0.37 -14.76
C THR A 333 14.51 0.05 -13.37
N THR A 334 15.41 0.64 -12.60
CA THR A 334 15.01 1.54 -11.51
C THR A 334 14.26 2.70 -12.18
N THR A 335 12.94 2.57 -12.38
CA THR A 335 12.11 3.58 -13.03
C THR A 335 12.00 4.75 -12.07
N LEU A 336 12.89 5.73 -12.23
CA LEU A 336 12.98 6.91 -11.41
C LEU A 336 12.91 8.10 -12.33
N THR A 337 11.83 8.84 -12.15
CA THR A 337 11.27 9.58 -13.24
C THR A 337 10.98 11.03 -12.81
N THR A 338 11.87 11.94 -13.21
CA THR A 338 12.02 13.35 -12.79
C THR A 338 11.19 14.35 -13.61
N ILE A 339 10.66 15.35 -12.91
CA ILE A 339 10.14 16.59 -13.48
C ILE A 339 11.23 17.66 -13.38
N CYS A 340 11.62 18.24 -14.52
CA CYS A 340 12.60 19.32 -14.57
C CYS A 340 11.93 20.68 -14.35
N ASN A 341 12.42 21.48 -13.40
CA ASN A 341 12.13 22.91 -13.37
C ASN A 341 13.02 23.61 -14.40
N THR A 342 12.51 23.88 -15.60
CA THR A 342 13.17 24.80 -16.53
C THR A 342 12.76 26.23 -16.20
N SER A 343 13.51 26.88 -15.30
CA SER A 343 13.56 28.35 -15.27
C SER A 343 14.69 28.81 -16.19
N THR A 344 14.37 29.11 -17.44
CA THR A 344 15.27 29.87 -18.32
C THR A 344 14.50 31.02 -18.94
N ASN A 345 14.83 32.22 -18.49
CA ASN A 345 14.54 33.46 -19.17
C ASN A 345 15.05 33.37 -20.62
N ALA A 346 14.16 33.52 -21.59
CA ALA A 346 14.51 33.87 -22.95
C ALA A 346 13.48 34.89 -23.46
N THR A 347 13.90 36.14 -23.45
CA THR A 347 13.28 37.25 -24.17
C THR A 347 13.28 36.98 -25.68
N SER A 348 12.11 36.76 -26.29
CA SER A 348 11.78 37.30 -27.61
C SER A 348 10.30 37.06 -27.93
N ASN A 349 9.68 38.09 -28.50
CA ASN A 349 8.30 38.12 -28.94
C ASN A 349 8.01 37.04 -29.98
N HIS A 350 7.04 36.16 -29.73
CA HIS A 350 6.02 35.77 -30.72
C HIS A 350 4.85 35.07 -30.02
N VAL A 351 3.66 35.61 -30.23
CA VAL A 351 2.36 35.05 -29.83
C VAL A 351 2.09 33.80 -30.67
N ILE A 352 2.01 32.62 -30.05
CA ILE A 352 1.30 31.45 -30.59
C ILE A 352 0.58 30.72 -29.44
N HIS A 353 -0.66 30.33 -29.75
CA HIS A 353 -1.74 29.81 -28.92
C HIS A 353 -1.43 28.61 -28.00
N HIS A 354 -2.20 28.56 -26.90
CA HIS A 354 -2.43 27.46 -25.94
C HIS A 354 -1.83 26.08 -26.28
N PRO A 355 -0.92 25.53 -25.45
CA PRO A 355 -0.57 24.13 -25.53
C PRO A 355 -1.67 23.28 -24.85
N THR A 356 -2.29 22.43 -25.65
CA THR A 356 -3.20 21.37 -25.24
C THR A 356 -2.39 20.28 -24.53
N GLU A 357 -2.62 20.08 -23.23
CA GLU A 357 -2.01 18.99 -22.46
C GLU A 357 -2.65 17.64 -22.85
N VAL A 358 -1.86 16.79 -23.52
CA VAL A 358 -2.19 15.39 -23.73
C VAL A 358 -1.82 14.62 -22.45
N ILE A 359 -2.80 14.32 -21.61
CA ILE A 359 -2.63 13.55 -20.37
C ILE A 359 -2.59 12.05 -20.72
N SER A 360 -1.41 11.44 -20.61
CA SER A 360 -1.21 9.99 -20.75
C SER A 360 -1.08 9.32 -19.37
N LYS A 361 -1.93 8.31 -19.13
CA LYS A 361 -2.04 7.48 -17.92
C LYS A 361 -0.75 6.69 -17.68
N SER A 362 0.00 6.94 -16.59
CA SER A 362 0.83 5.93 -15.87
C SER A 362 1.57 6.52 -14.64
N ARG A 363 1.64 5.72 -13.57
CA ARG A 363 2.32 6.00 -12.29
C ARG A 363 3.83 6.19 -12.51
N MET A 364 4.36 7.33 -12.07
CA MET A 364 5.78 7.71 -12.17
C MET A 364 6.47 7.19 -13.44
N ILE A 365 5.95 7.63 -14.59
CA ILE A 365 6.77 7.96 -15.77
C ILE A 365 7.33 9.37 -15.55
N LEU A 366 8.46 9.71 -16.18
CA LEU A 366 9.06 11.04 -16.18
C LEU A 366 7.99 11.93 -16.78
N LEU A 367 7.95 13.21 -16.45
CA LEU A 367 7.50 14.10 -17.52
C LEU A 367 8.52 13.98 -18.64
#